data_AF-A0A640T3I3-F1
#
_entry.id   AF-A0A640T3I3-F1
#
_cell.length_a   1.000
_cell.length_b   1.000
_cell.length_c   1.000
_cell.angle_alpha   90.00
_cell.angle_beta   90.00
_cell.angle_gamma   90.00
#
_symmetry.space_group_name_H-M   'P 1'
#
loop_
_entity.id
_entity.type
_entity.pdbx_description
1 polymer ?
#
loop_
_entity_poly.entity_id
_entity_poly.type
_entity_poly.pdbx_seq_one_letter_code
_entity_poly.pdbx_strand_id
1 'polypeptide(L)'
;MGMDLTVLIVDWAHLMEIAPHERLEVLQESAYADDESDEVDAGWVWPDEPGRSWLGRYEFGGTLGSYKPHFWAAQAWEDVRDAAGTALRTTLDDFLEALIWWGPEAEGDTDHVDADVFPSEDGLWRPGPLIARGPRSVARLNRCWQEAAPALPRLREPYARHAACPGRWIADFDEFTALLSGWAEVVGEARRRRWGLTGLPI
;
A
#
# COMPACT_ATOMS: atom_id res chain seq x y z
N MET A 1 5.27 -6.93 19.54
CA MET A 1 5.00 -7.57 18.24
C MET A 1 4.59 -6.46 17.29
N GLY A 2 5.14 -6.44 16.08
CA GLY A 2 4.73 -5.50 15.03
C GLY A 2 3.55 -6.08 14.25
N MET A 3 2.86 -5.22 13.50
CA MET A 3 1.91 -5.64 12.46
C MET A 3 2.71 -5.89 11.18
N ASP A 4 2.32 -6.91 10.44
CA ASP A 4 2.86 -7.23 9.11
C ASP A 4 1.94 -6.66 8.04
N LEU A 5 2.46 -6.48 6.83
CA LEU A 5 1.73 -5.98 5.67
C LEU A 5 2.16 -6.76 4.43
N THR A 6 1.27 -7.63 3.98
CA THR A 6 1.39 -8.32 2.69
C THR A 6 0.60 -7.58 1.61
N VAL A 7 1.29 -7.07 0.60
CA VAL A 7 0.67 -6.32 -0.50
C VAL A 7 0.50 -7.20 -1.72
N LEU A 8 -0.73 -7.28 -2.20
CA LEU A 8 -1.11 -8.01 -3.39
C LEU A 8 -1.75 -7.08 -4.41
N ILE A 9 -1.60 -7.42 -5.67
CA ILE A 9 -2.53 -6.98 -6.71
C ILE A 9 -3.35 -8.19 -7.17
N VAL A 10 -4.62 -7.97 -7.46
CA VAL A 10 -5.58 -9.06 -7.67
C VAL A 10 -6.49 -8.75 -8.85
N ASP A 11 -6.79 -9.76 -9.65
CA ASP A 11 -7.84 -9.69 -10.66
C ASP A 11 -9.16 -9.42 -9.93
N TRP A 12 -9.60 -8.17 -10.04
CA TRP A 12 -10.74 -7.67 -9.29
C TRP A 12 -12.04 -8.32 -9.75
N ALA A 13 -12.14 -8.71 -11.03
CA ALA A 13 -13.33 -9.40 -11.51
C ALA A 13 -13.44 -10.77 -10.85
N HIS A 14 -12.33 -11.51 -10.79
CA HIS A 14 -12.26 -12.80 -10.12
C HIS A 14 -12.57 -12.68 -8.62
N LEU A 15 -11.96 -11.70 -7.92
CA LEU A 15 -12.23 -11.48 -6.49
C LEU A 15 -13.72 -11.21 -6.21
N MET A 16 -14.39 -10.48 -7.10
CA MET A 16 -15.80 -10.14 -6.94
C MET A 16 -16.76 -11.31 -7.22
N GLU A 17 -16.31 -12.37 -7.89
CA GLU A 17 -17.07 -13.62 -8.07
C GLU A 17 -17.12 -14.45 -6.77
N ILE A 18 -16.11 -14.31 -5.90
CA ILE A 18 -16.06 -14.94 -4.59
C ILE A 18 -17.08 -14.26 -3.65
N ALA A 19 -17.78 -15.05 -2.83
CA ALA A 19 -18.76 -14.50 -1.90
C ALA A 19 -18.06 -13.54 -0.91
N PRO A 20 -18.66 -12.39 -0.56
CA PRO A 20 -17.98 -11.37 0.25
C PRO A 20 -17.34 -11.89 1.55
N HIS A 21 -17.97 -12.85 2.22
CA HIS A 21 -17.48 -13.42 3.48
C HIS A 21 -16.31 -14.42 3.31
N GLU A 22 -16.08 -14.93 2.10
CA GLU A 22 -14.99 -15.87 1.78
C GLU A 22 -13.75 -15.15 1.22
N ARG A 23 -13.90 -13.92 0.70
CA ARG A 23 -12.83 -13.18 0.00
C ARG A 23 -11.56 -13.03 0.84
N LEU A 24 -11.70 -12.69 2.12
CA LEU A 24 -10.54 -12.46 2.99
C LEU A 24 -9.77 -13.76 3.23
N GLU A 25 -10.47 -14.85 3.52
CA GLU A 25 -9.86 -16.17 3.73
C GLU A 25 -9.13 -16.65 2.47
N VAL A 26 -9.79 -16.58 1.31
CA VAL A 26 -9.18 -16.98 0.02
C VAL A 26 -7.94 -16.15 -0.29
N LEU A 27 -7.96 -14.83 -0.05
CA LEU A 27 -6.79 -13.97 -0.27
C LEU A 27 -5.62 -14.33 0.65
N GLN A 28 -5.89 -14.58 1.93
CA GLN A 28 -4.87 -14.92 2.92
C GLN A 28 -4.23 -16.28 2.62
N GLU A 29 -5.04 -17.29 2.29
CA GLU A 29 -4.54 -18.62 1.90
C GLU A 29 -3.73 -18.57 0.60
N SER A 30 -4.16 -17.75 -0.36
CA SER A 30 -3.49 -17.67 -1.65
C SER A 30 -2.19 -16.85 -1.61
N ALA A 31 -1.99 -16.01 -0.59
CA ALA A 31 -0.79 -15.17 -0.45
C ALA A 31 0.49 -15.94 -0.10
N TYR A 32 0.37 -17.10 0.58
CA TYR A 32 1.50 -17.86 1.15
C TYR A 32 1.60 -19.31 0.70
N ALA A 33 0.82 -19.74 -0.29
CA ALA A 33 0.74 -21.15 -0.66
C ALA A 33 2.01 -21.72 -1.36
N ASP A 34 3.04 -20.91 -1.64
CA ASP A 34 4.36 -21.39 -2.11
C ASP A 34 5.39 -21.29 -0.97
N ASP A 35 5.47 -22.35 -0.17
CA ASP A 35 6.31 -22.45 1.03
C ASP A 35 7.83 -22.58 0.73
N GLU A 36 8.25 -22.56 -0.55
CA GLU A 36 9.66 -22.87 -0.90
C GLU A 36 10.29 -22.08 -2.08
N SER A 37 9.63 -21.15 -2.77
CA SER A 37 10.23 -20.48 -3.95
C SER A 37 10.40 -18.96 -3.81
N ASP A 38 11.66 -18.58 -3.58
CA ASP A 38 12.27 -17.25 -3.73
C ASP A 38 11.83 -16.17 -2.74
N GLU A 39 12.46 -16.17 -1.55
CA GLU A 39 12.63 -14.94 -0.76
C GLU A 39 13.35 -13.90 -1.62
N VAL A 40 12.59 -13.07 -2.32
CA VAL A 40 13.13 -11.92 -3.05
C VAL A 40 13.33 -10.77 -2.06
N ASP A 41 14.48 -10.12 -2.13
CA ASP A 41 14.76 -8.96 -1.28
C ASP A 41 13.80 -7.80 -1.55
N ALA A 42 13.32 -7.66 -2.79
CA ALA A 42 12.31 -6.69 -3.22
C ALA A 42 11.72 -7.07 -4.59
N GLY A 43 10.48 -6.66 -4.85
CA GLY A 43 9.84 -6.73 -6.17
C GLY A 43 8.68 -7.72 -6.25
N TRP A 44 8.31 -8.09 -7.48
CA TRP A 44 7.16 -8.95 -7.74
C TRP A 44 7.46 -10.43 -7.52
N VAL A 45 6.57 -11.08 -6.78
CA VAL A 45 6.46 -12.54 -6.70
C VAL A 45 5.12 -12.93 -7.33
N TRP A 46 5.19 -13.66 -8.45
CA TRP A 46 4.03 -14.19 -9.14
C TRP A 46 3.91 -15.67 -8.83
N PRO A 47 2.72 -16.18 -8.47
CA PRO A 47 2.53 -17.61 -8.26
C PRO A 47 2.69 -18.37 -9.58
N ASP A 48 3.44 -19.47 -9.54
CA ASP A 48 3.64 -20.35 -10.69
C ASP A 48 2.43 -21.25 -10.94
N GLU A 49 1.59 -21.45 -9.93
CA GLU A 49 0.40 -22.29 -10.03
C GLU A 49 -0.70 -21.64 -10.88
N PRO A 50 -1.24 -22.34 -11.90
CA PRO A 50 -2.28 -21.79 -12.77
C PRO A 50 -3.54 -21.29 -12.03
N GLY A 51 -3.90 -21.94 -10.92
CA GLY A 51 -5.05 -21.57 -10.08
C GLY A 51 -4.87 -20.28 -9.29
N ARG A 52 -3.64 -19.76 -9.21
CA ARG A 52 -3.28 -18.53 -8.47
C ARG A 52 -2.81 -17.40 -9.38
N SER A 53 -2.81 -17.59 -10.70
CA SER A 53 -2.43 -16.59 -11.70
C SER A 53 -3.25 -15.29 -11.70
N TRP A 54 -4.30 -15.22 -10.88
CA TRP A 54 -5.16 -14.05 -10.66
C TRP A 54 -4.62 -13.08 -9.61
N LEU A 55 -3.50 -13.37 -8.95
CA LEU A 55 -2.85 -12.45 -8.00
C LEU A 55 -1.35 -12.32 -8.23
N GLY A 56 -0.75 -11.28 -7.66
CA GLY A 56 0.71 -11.13 -7.54
C GLY A 56 1.06 -10.40 -6.25
N ARG A 57 2.08 -10.88 -5.55
CA ARG A 57 2.60 -10.29 -4.31
C ARG A 57 3.75 -9.33 -4.63
N TYR A 58 3.85 -8.24 -3.87
CA TYR A 58 4.97 -7.31 -3.98
C TYR A 58 5.70 -7.19 -2.65
N GLU A 59 7.02 -7.43 -2.69
CA GLU A 59 7.91 -7.27 -1.55
C GLU A 59 8.58 -5.89 -1.56
N PHE A 60 8.37 -5.15 -0.47
CA PHE A 60 9.04 -3.86 -0.28
C PHE A 60 10.44 -4.08 0.31
N GLY A 61 11.45 -3.62 -0.42
CA GLY A 61 12.85 -3.78 -0.01
C GLY A 61 13.14 -3.24 1.40
N GLY A 62 13.83 -4.06 2.20
CA GLY A 62 14.25 -3.67 3.56
C GLY A 62 13.13 -3.59 4.59
N THR A 63 11.90 -3.96 4.26
CA THR A 63 10.76 -3.96 5.19
C THR A 63 10.57 -5.30 5.91
N LEU A 64 11.00 -6.40 5.28
CA LEU A 64 10.81 -7.78 5.75
C LEU A 64 9.33 -8.06 6.10
N GLY A 65 8.40 -7.55 5.30
CA GLY A 65 6.95 -7.68 5.51
C GLY A 65 6.39 -6.83 6.66
N SER A 66 7.21 -6.04 7.37
CA SER A 66 6.71 -5.24 8.49
C SER A 66 5.89 -4.03 8.02
N TYR A 67 4.78 -3.73 8.71
CA TYR A 67 4.01 -2.50 8.50
C TYR A 67 4.74 -1.23 9.00
N LYS A 68 5.76 -1.36 9.87
CA LYS A 68 6.41 -0.21 10.51
C LYS A 68 7.00 0.83 9.53
N PRO A 69 7.70 0.46 8.46
CA PRO A 69 8.19 1.42 7.47
C PRO A 69 7.06 2.23 6.82
N HIS A 70 5.89 1.61 6.58
CA HIS A 70 4.72 2.27 6.01
C HIS A 70 4.13 3.30 6.98
N PHE A 71 3.95 2.91 8.24
CA PHE A 71 3.55 3.83 9.29
C PHE A 71 4.53 5.01 9.43
N TRP A 72 5.84 4.75 9.42
CA TRP A 72 6.83 5.80 9.57
C TRP A 72 6.94 6.72 8.36
N ALA A 73 6.71 6.21 7.15
CA ALA A 73 6.57 7.04 5.96
C ALA A 73 5.34 7.95 6.03
N ALA A 74 4.20 7.44 6.52
CA ALA A 74 3.01 8.26 6.74
C ALA A 74 3.26 9.37 7.77
N GLN A 75 3.94 9.07 8.88
CA GLN A 75 4.34 10.09 9.86
C GLN A 75 5.34 11.09 9.28
N ALA A 76 6.33 10.63 8.52
CA ALA A 76 7.31 11.52 7.90
C ALA A 76 6.64 12.44 6.87
N TRP A 77 5.61 11.96 6.18
CA TRP A 77 4.78 12.81 5.33
C TRP A 77 4.10 13.90 6.16
N GLU A 78 3.42 13.55 7.26
CA GLU A 78 2.80 14.55 8.15
C GLU A 78 3.78 15.62 8.62
N ASP A 79 4.97 15.20 9.06
CA ASP A 79 5.99 16.10 9.59
C ASP A 79 6.49 17.11 8.54
N VAL A 80 6.55 16.72 7.25
CA VAL A 80 7.03 17.58 6.15
C VAL A 80 5.90 18.25 5.35
N ARG A 81 4.65 17.82 5.55
CA ARG A 81 3.49 18.14 4.71
C ARG A 81 3.26 19.63 4.54
N ASP A 82 3.39 20.41 5.61
CA ASP A 82 3.16 21.86 5.58
C ASP A 82 4.24 22.65 4.83
N ALA A 83 5.41 22.06 4.65
CA ALA A 83 6.47 22.62 3.82
C ALA A 83 6.32 22.26 2.33
N ALA A 84 5.41 21.35 1.98
CA ALA A 84 5.09 21.02 0.60
C ALA A 84 4.24 22.14 -0.04
N GLY A 85 4.59 22.51 -1.28
CA GLY A 85 3.73 23.40 -2.06
C GLY A 85 2.34 22.78 -2.29
N THR A 86 1.29 23.60 -2.30
CA THR A 86 -0.12 23.15 -2.30
C THR A 86 -0.43 22.05 -3.31
N ALA A 87 0.07 22.16 -4.55
CA ALA A 87 -0.15 21.15 -5.58
C ALA A 87 0.43 19.79 -5.21
N LEU A 88 1.70 19.74 -4.76
CA LEU A 88 2.32 18.49 -4.32
C LEU A 88 1.62 17.92 -3.10
N ARG A 89 1.27 18.80 -2.14
CA ARG A 89 0.55 18.41 -0.93
C ARG A 89 -0.75 17.70 -1.28
N THR A 90 -1.63 18.35 -2.02
CA THR A 90 -2.93 17.78 -2.40
C THR A 90 -2.80 16.45 -3.13
N THR A 91 -1.88 16.36 -4.08
CA THR A 91 -1.73 15.14 -4.87
C THR A 91 -1.10 13.99 -4.06
N LEU A 92 -0.13 14.27 -3.20
CA LEU A 92 0.51 13.26 -2.37
C LEU A 92 -0.38 12.82 -1.19
N ASP A 93 -1.18 13.75 -0.65
CA ASP A 93 -2.28 13.45 0.28
C ASP A 93 -3.22 12.42 -0.34
N ASP A 94 -3.78 12.72 -1.52
CA ASP A 94 -4.68 11.81 -2.24
C ASP A 94 -4.06 10.42 -2.51
N PHE A 95 -2.74 10.36 -2.70
CA PHE A 95 -2.03 9.11 -2.95
C PHE A 95 -1.84 8.29 -1.67
N LEU A 96 -1.36 8.92 -0.60
CA LEU A 96 -1.04 8.24 0.66
C LEU A 96 -2.30 7.94 1.48
N GLU A 97 -3.32 8.79 1.42
CA GLU A 97 -4.58 8.62 2.15
C GLU A 97 -5.30 7.31 1.78
N ALA A 98 -5.13 6.90 0.52
CA ALA A 98 -5.71 5.68 0.02
C ALA A 98 -4.91 4.42 0.34
N LEU A 99 -3.71 4.54 0.93
CA LEU A 99 -2.76 3.45 1.10
C LEU A 99 -2.35 3.22 2.55
N ILE A 100 -1.81 4.24 3.22
CA ILE A 100 -1.09 4.06 4.50
C ILE A 100 -1.24 5.24 5.47
N TRP A 101 -1.92 6.31 5.04
CA TRP A 101 -2.04 7.55 5.80
C TRP A 101 -3.51 7.85 6.07
N TRP A 102 -3.87 8.23 7.29
CA TRP A 102 -5.28 8.47 7.65
C TRP A 102 -5.75 9.91 7.43
N GLY A 103 -4.85 10.80 7.03
CA GLY A 103 -5.18 12.21 6.84
C GLY A 103 -5.26 12.99 8.16
N PRO A 104 -5.37 14.33 8.07
CA PRO A 104 -5.38 15.22 9.23
C PRO A 104 -6.70 15.22 10.01
N GLU A 105 -7.78 14.70 9.43
CA GLU A 105 -9.13 14.69 9.98
C GLU A 105 -9.59 13.29 10.43
N ALA A 106 -8.65 12.37 10.65
CA ALA A 106 -8.94 10.99 11.04
C ALA A 106 -9.66 10.91 12.40
N GLU A 107 -11.00 10.89 12.37
CA GLU A 107 -11.83 10.57 13.53
C GLU A 107 -12.10 9.05 13.56
N GLY A 108 -11.06 8.27 13.89
CA GLY A 108 -11.11 6.82 14.03
C GLY A 108 -10.23 6.05 13.04
N ASP A 109 -10.09 4.74 13.26
CA ASP A 109 -9.40 3.81 12.36
C ASP A 109 -10.26 3.56 11.10
N THR A 110 -10.39 4.57 10.24
CA THR A 110 -11.03 4.38 8.92
C THR A 110 -10.09 3.56 8.05
N ASP A 111 -10.45 2.30 7.77
CA ASP A 111 -9.65 1.42 6.93
C ASP A 111 -9.47 1.96 5.51
N HIS A 112 -8.33 1.64 4.88
CA HIS A 112 -8.07 2.02 3.49
C HIS A 112 -8.79 1.09 2.49
N VAL A 113 -10.06 0.78 2.76
CA VAL A 113 -10.87 -0.23 2.08
C VAL A 113 -12.00 0.45 1.30
N ASP A 114 -12.10 0.16 0.00
CA ASP A 114 -13.23 0.58 -0.82
C ASP A 114 -14.51 -0.12 -0.31
N ALA A 115 -15.64 0.60 -0.32
CA ALA A 115 -16.92 0.08 0.12
C ALA A 115 -17.34 -1.19 -0.67
N ASP A 116 -18.11 -2.06 -0.02
CA ASP A 116 -18.72 -3.27 -0.58
C ASP A 116 -17.74 -4.37 -1.04
N VAL A 117 -16.44 -4.21 -0.79
CA VAL A 117 -15.42 -5.24 -1.11
C VAL A 117 -15.41 -6.34 -0.07
N PHE A 118 -15.45 -5.98 1.22
CA PHE A 118 -15.51 -6.91 2.34
C PHE A 118 -16.76 -6.63 3.19
N PRO A 119 -17.27 -7.62 3.95
CA PRO A 119 -18.27 -7.37 4.97
C PRO A 119 -17.78 -6.30 5.95
N SER A 120 -18.71 -5.58 6.59
CA SER A 120 -18.37 -4.68 7.69
C SER A 120 -17.54 -5.40 8.76
N GLU A 121 -16.56 -4.72 9.34
CA GLU A 121 -15.66 -5.29 10.35
C GLU A 121 -16.39 -5.93 11.53
N ASP A 122 -17.56 -5.41 11.91
CA ASP A 122 -18.46 -5.96 12.93
C ASP A 122 -18.87 -7.44 12.68
N GLY A 123 -18.69 -7.93 11.45
CA GLY A 123 -18.97 -9.32 11.04
C GLY A 123 -17.74 -10.17 10.82
N LEU A 124 -16.52 -9.63 10.95
CA LEU A 124 -15.28 -10.38 10.77
C LEU A 124 -14.82 -10.98 12.09
N TRP A 125 -14.51 -12.28 12.09
CA TRP A 125 -13.92 -12.92 13.27
C TRP A 125 -12.39 -12.69 13.39
N ARG A 126 -11.77 -12.08 12.35
CA ARG A 126 -10.33 -11.79 12.22
C ARG A 126 -10.11 -10.34 11.79
N PRO A 127 -8.89 -9.79 11.97
CA PRO A 127 -8.54 -8.47 11.42
C PRO A 127 -8.83 -8.41 9.91
N GLY A 128 -9.51 -7.35 9.50
CA GLY A 128 -9.80 -7.08 8.10
C GLY A 128 -8.55 -6.72 7.28
N PRO A 129 -8.70 -6.57 5.96
CA PRO A 129 -7.63 -6.04 5.13
C PRO A 129 -7.37 -4.57 5.51
N LEU A 130 -6.09 -4.20 5.60
CA LEU A 130 -5.68 -2.82 5.85
C LEU A 130 -5.95 -1.93 4.64
N ILE A 131 -5.90 -2.51 3.44
CA ILE A 131 -6.07 -1.80 2.17
C ILE A 131 -6.91 -2.65 1.22
N ALA A 132 -7.86 -2.04 0.53
CA ALA A 132 -8.54 -2.64 -0.62
C ALA A 132 -8.96 -1.57 -1.62
N ARG A 133 -8.31 -1.51 -2.78
CA ARG A 133 -8.59 -0.51 -3.83
C ARG A 133 -8.93 -1.19 -5.13
N GLY A 134 -10.15 -0.94 -5.61
CA GLY A 134 -10.59 -1.46 -6.90
C GLY A 134 -9.91 -0.79 -8.09
N PRO A 135 -10.07 -1.31 -9.32
CA PRO A 135 -9.37 -0.82 -10.51
C PRO A 135 -9.57 0.68 -10.80
N ARG A 136 -10.74 1.24 -10.45
CA ARG A 136 -11.02 2.67 -10.59
C ARG A 136 -10.20 3.51 -9.60
N SER A 137 -10.14 3.08 -8.34
CA SER A 137 -9.35 3.71 -7.29
C SER A 137 -7.85 3.63 -7.62
N VAL A 138 -7.38 2.45 -8.04
CA VAL A 138 -6.00 2.24 -8.54
C VAL A 138 -5.67 3.19 -9.70
N ALA A 139 -6.57 3.37 -10.66
CA ALA A 139 -6.34 4.30 -11.78
C ALA A 139 -6.22 5.76 -11.31
N ARG A 140 -7.00 6.17 -10.29
CA ARG A 140 -6.86 7.49 -9.65
C ARG A 140 -5.50 7.61 -8.96
N LEU A 141 -5.11 6.61 -8.17
CA LEU A 141 -3.82 6.61 -7.46
C LEU A 141 -2.63 6.71 -8.40
N ASN A 142 -2.67 5.98 -9.51
CA ASN A 142 -1.64 6.07 -10.52
C ASN A 142 -1.52 7.49 -11.07
N ARG A 143 -2.64 8.18 -11.32
CA ARG A 143 -2.61 9.59 -11.78
C ARG A 143 -2.01 10.51 -10.71
N CYS A 144 -2.43 10.36 -9.45
CA CYS A 144 -1.87 11.14 -8.35
C CYS A 144 -0.35 10.97 -8.28
N TRP A 145 0.15 9.74 -8.35
CA TRP A 145 1.59 9.51 -8.40
C TRP A 145 2.29 10.21 -9.58
N GLN A 146 1.75 10.10 -10.80
CA GLN A 146 2.35 10.74 -11.98
C GLN A 146 2.42 12.28 -11.86
N GLU A 147 1.48 12.88 -11.14
CA GLU A 147 1.46 14.32 -10.86
C GLU A 147 2.42 14.70 -9.72
N ALA A 148 2.52 13.88 -8.66
CA ALA A 148 3.36 14.16 -7.49
C ALA A 148 4.86 13.88 -7.74
N ALA A 149 5.19 12.78 -8.42
CA ALA A 149 6.56 12.28 -8.54
C ALA A 149 7.57 13.30 -9.09
N PRO A 150 7.27 14.12 -10.13
CA PRO A 150 8.20 15.13 -10.62
C PRO A 150 8.51 16.24 -9.60
N ALA A 151 7.62 16.47 -8.64
CA ALA A 151 7.77 17.50 -7.62
C ALA A 151 8.37 16.97 -6.31
N LEU A 152 8.39 15.66 -6.07
CA LEU A 152 8.96 15.04 -4.86
C LEU A 152 10.38 15.51 -4.53
N PRO A 153 11.34 15.64 -5.48
CA PRO A 153 12.70 16.06 -5.15
C PRO A 153 12.79 17.43 -4.45
N ARG A 154 11.77 18.28 -4.59
CA ARG A 154 11.69 19.58 -3.91
C ARG A 154 11.52 19.45 -2.40
N LEU A 155 11.06 18.29 -1.92
CA LEU A 155 10.90 18.00 -0.49
C LEU A 155 12.21 17.60 0.18
N ARG A 156 13.30 17.34 -0.55
CA ARG A 156 14.54 16.84 0.06
C ARG A 156 15.06 17.75 1.19
N GLU A 157 15.11 19.06 0.97
CA GLU A 157 15.55 20.00 2.01
C GLU A 157 14.52 20.13 3.16
N PRO A 158 13.21 20.35 2.90
CA PRO A 158 12.19 20.29 3.94
C PRO A 158 12.22 19.00 4.78
N TYR A 159 12.36 17.85 4.14
CA TYR A 159 12.38 16.55 4.81
C TYR A 159 13.56 16.45 5.78
N ALA A 160 14.76 16.84 5.34
CA ALA A 160 15.94 16.87 6.18
C ALA A 160 15.78 17.77 7.43
N ARG A 161 14.95 18.82 7.33
CA ARG A 161 14.70 19.76 8.42
C ARG A 161 13.62 19.28 9.39
N HIS A 162 12.58 18.63 8.87
CA HIS A 162 11.34 18.39 9.62
C HIS A 162 11.07 16.93 9.95
N ALA A 163 11.48 16.00 9.10
CA ALA A 163 11.11 14.58 9.21
C ALA A 163 12.30 13.64 9.41
N ALA A 164 13.53 14.05 9.05
CA ALA A 164 14.70 13.18 9.17
C ALA A 164 14.99 12.78 10.63
N CYS A 165 15.10 11.48 10.86
CA CYS A 165 15.27 10.90 12.20
C CYS A 165 16.21 9.69 12.12
N PRO A 166 17.54 9.91 12.20
CA PRO A 166 18.51 8.82 12.14
C PRO A 166 18.26 7.76 13.22
N GLY A 167 18.31 6.48 12.83
CA GLY A 167 18.06 5.34 13.73
C GLY A 167 16.59 4.94 13.87
N ARG A 168 15.66 5.64 13.21
CA ARG A 168 14.28 5.23 13.00
C ARG A 168 14.15 4.54 11.63
N TRP A 169 13.05 3.82 11.43
CA TRP A 169 12.61 3.46 10.07
C TRP A 169 12.30 4.71 9.26
N ILE A 170 12.61 4.67 7.96
CA ILE A 170 12.41 5.80 7.05
C ILE A 170 13.16 7.03 7.58
N ALA A 171 14.46 6.83 7.82
CA ALA A 171 15.33 7.76 8.52
C ALA A 171 15.58 9.04 7.73
N ASP A 172 15.56 8.94 6.40
CA ASP A 172 15.86 10.03 5.48
C ASP A 172 14.94 10.05 4.26
N PHE A 173 15.16 11.05 3.42
CA PHE A 173 14.34 11.29 2.23
C PHE A 173 14.50 10.20 1.16
N ASP A 174 15.67 9.56 1.09
CA ASP A 174 15.93 8.55 0.08
C ASP A 174 15.21 7.24 0.45
N GLU A 175 15.17 6.86 1.73
CA GLU A 175 14.33 5.77 2.22
C GLU A 175 12.83 6.05 2.02
N PHE A 176 12.37 7.27 2.31
CA PHE A 176 10.97 7.67 2.09
C PHE A 176 10.57 7.56 0.62
N THR A 177 11.39 8.11 -0.28
CA THR A 177 11.11 8.06 -1.71
C THR A 177 11.25 6.66 -2.30
N ALA A 178 12.14 5.82 -1.77
CA ALA A 178 12.23 4.41 -2.17
C ALA A 178 10.93 3.66 -1.83
N LEU A 179 10.40 3.83 -0.62
CA LEU A 179 9.13 3.20 -0.23
C LEU A 179 7.96 3.68 -1.09
N LEU A 180 7.85 4.99 -1.31
CA LEU A 180 6.81 5.58 -2.17
C LEU A 180 6.93 5.09 -3.62
N SER A 181 8.16 4.89 -4.12
CA SER A 181 8.39 4.33 -5.46
C SER A 181 7.95 2.86 -5.54
N GLY A 182 8.12 2.08 -4.48
CA GLY A 182 7.57 0.73 -4.39
C GLY A 182 6.04 0.73 -4.48
N TRP A 183 5.37 1.63 -3.75
CA TRP A 183 3.91 1.79 -3.86
C TRP A 183 3.47 2.21 -5.26
N ALA A 184 4.22 3.10 -5.89
CA ALA A 184 3.96 3.51 -7.25
C ALA A 184 4.12 2.36 -8.26
N GLU A 185 5.08 1.46 -8.04
CA GLU A 185 5.25 0.24 -8.84
C GLU A 185 4.02 -0.68 -8.69
N VAL A 186 3.59 -0.93 -7.46
CA VAL A 186 2.37 -1.72 -7.17
C VAL A 186 1.15 -1.14 -7.88
N VAL A 187 0.92 0.16 -7.69
CA VAL A 187 -0.21 0.88 -8.31
C VAL A 187 -0.10 0.89 -9.84
N GLY A 188 1.10 1.07 -10.38
CA GLY A 188 1.36 1.09 -11.81
C GLY A 188 1.07 -0.25 -12.48
N GLU A 189 1.51 -1.35 -11.86
CA GLU A 189 1.30 -2.71 -12.35
C GLU A 189 -0.18 -3.11 -12.24
N ALA A 190 -0.83 -2.83 -11.11
CA ALA A 190 -2.27 -3.02 -10.94
C ALA A 190 -3.06 -2.26 -12.02
N ARG A 191 -2.71 -0.99 -12.26
CA ARG A 191 -3.33 -0.16 -13.31
C ARG A 191 -3.10 -0.75 -14.71
N ARG A 192 -1.91 -1.28 -15.00
CA ARG A 192 -1.58 -1.88 -16.29
C ARG A 192 -2.46 -3.10 -16.59
N ARG A 193 -2.72 -3.93 -15.57
CA ARG A 193 -3.57 -5.13 -15.66
C ARG A 193 -5.06 -4.85 -15.49
N ARG A 194 -5.44 -3.64 -15.07
CA ARG A 194 -6.80 -3.27 -14.62
C ARG A 194 -7.26 -4.11 -13.42
N TRP A 195 -6.30 -4.42 -12.56
CA TRP A 195 -6.48 -5.16 -11.32
C TRP A 195 -6.67 -4.20 -10.15
N GLY A 196 -7.12 -4.74 -9.01
CA GLY A 196 -7.13 -4.00 -7.75
C GLY A 196 -5.90 -4.28 -6.91
N LEU A 197 -5.82 -3.60 -5.77
CA LEU A 197 -4.73 -3.66 -4.80
C LEU A 197 -5.31 -4.03 -3.43
N THR A 198 -4.67 -4.95 -2.72
CA THR A 198 -5.04 -5.32 -1.35
C THR A 198 -3.82 -5.36 -0.43
N GLY A 199 -3.98 -4.93 0.81
CA GLY A 199 -2.97 -5.01 1.87
C GLY A 199 -3.51 -5.82 3.04
N LEU A 200 -2.87 -6.93 3.38
CA LEU A 200 -3.32 -7.88 4.40
C LEU A 200 -2.40 -7.81 5.63
N PRO A 201 -2.94 -7.88 6.86
CA PRO A 201 -2.15 -7.84 8.10
C PRO A 201 -1.60 -9.24 8.47
N ILE A 202 -0.90 -9.88 7.54
CA ILE A 202 -0.30 -11.22 7.67
C ILE A 202 1.11 -11.25 7.10
#